data_AF-A0A444Y1U3-F1
#
_entry.id   AF-A0A444Y1U3-F1
#
_cell.length_a   1.000
_cell.length_b   1.000
_cell.length_c   1.000
_cell.angle_alpha   90.00
_cell.angle_beta   90.00
_cell.angle_gamma   90.00
#
_symmetry.space_group_name_H-M   'P 1'
#
loop_
_entity.id
_entity.type
_entity.pdbx_description
1 polymer ?
#
loop_
_entity_poly.entity_id
_entity_poly.type
_entity_poly.pdbx_seq_one_letter_code
_entity_poly.pdbx_strand_id
1 'polypeptide(L)'
;MCGFVICSVAKEPNLKEWTTRTKAYDKCHETVRIAMVGKYTGLSDAYLSVLKALLHAAVARNRKLLVDWVPAGDLEDVTSKEDPEAYKAAWTLLKGAHGVLVPGGFGDRGVQGKILAAKYARENNVPYLGICLGMQIAVIEYARSVLGLHDATSTEFDPEAKNPAVIFMPEGSKTHMGGTMRLGSRRTFFEVADCKSAKLYGHVKYIDERHRHRYEVNPDMISQLENAGLSFVGKDESGKRMEIVELPSHPYFIGVQFHPEFKSRPGKPSPVFSGLIAAACEQKKAILLPSNGHAKLTSGIYSGVNGHSSILKSHPNGNGFIASNGTLNLYAKGNGVCVDGSC
;
A
#
# COMPACT_ATOMS: atom_id res chain seq x y z
N MET A 1 23.47 -42.43 -23.55
CA MET A 1 22.11 -41.89 -23.38
C MET A 1 21.64 -42.22 -21.98
N CYS A 2 21.53 -41.24 -21.08
CA CYS A 2 20.94 -41.46 -19.77
C CYS A 2 19.62 -40.67 -19.74
N GLY A 3 18.52 -41.36 -20.07
CA GLY A 3 17.18 -40.79 -20.03
C GLY A 3 16.67 -40.79 -18.61
N PHE A 4 16.53 -39.60 -18.01
CA PHE A 4 15.78 -39.43 -16.77
C PHE A 4 14.30 -39.69 -17.06
N VAL A 5 13.80 -40.87 -16.67
CA VAL A 5 12.36 -41.16 -16.67
C VAL A 5 11.75 -40.47 -15.44
N ILE A 6 10.91 -39.46 -15.66
CA ILE A 6 10.08 -38.86 -14.61
C ILE A 6 8.95 -39.85 -14.31
N CYS A 7 9.21 -40.78 -13.38
CA CYS A 7 8.24 -41.76 -12.89
C CYS A 7 7.51 -41.25 -11.64
N SER A 8 6.87 -40.08 -11.70
CA SER A 8 5.99 -39.63 -10.61
C SER A 8 4.52 -39.73 -11.05
N VAL A 9 3.80 -40.66 -10.43
CA VAL A 9 2.33 -40.73 -10.53
C VAL A 9 1.76 -39.47 -9.88
N ALA A 10 0.93 -38.73 -10.61
CA ALA A 10 0.25 -37.55 -10.08
C ALA A 10 -0.65 -37.94 -8.90
N LYS A 11 -0.40 -37.37 -7.72
CA LYS A 11 -1.24 -37.54 -6.52
C LYS A 11 -2.30 -36.45 -6.46
N GLU A 12 -3.44 -36.75 -5.83
CA GLU A 12 -4.45 -35.71 -5.56
C GLU A 12 -3.83 -34.57 -4.72
N PRO A 13 -4.09 -33.30 -5.08
CA PRO A 13 -3.54 -32.17 -4.36
C PRO A 13 -4.16 -32.07 -2.96
N ASN A 14 -3.34 -31.85 -1.94
CA ASN A 14 -3.84 -31.58 -0.60
C ASN A 14 -4.44 -30.16 -0.53
N LEU A 15 -5.77 -30.07 -0.55
CA LEU A 15 -6.50 -28.79 -0.54
C LEU A 15 -6.93 -28.32 0.85
N LYS A 16 -6.58 -29.05 1.93
CA LYS A 16 -7.09 -28.79 3.29
C LYS A 16 -6.86 -27.34 3.75
N GLU A 17 -5.68 -26.81 3.48
CA GLU A 17 -5.33 -25.43 3.86
C GLU A 17 -6.17 -24.40 3.10
N TRP A 18 -6.33 -24.57 1.78
CA TRP A 18 -7.17 -23.71 0.95
C TRP A 18 -8.62 -23.73 1.39
N THR A 19 -9.19 -24.92 1.61
CA THR A 19 -10.56 -25.08 2.10
C THR A 19 -10.78 -24.43 3.47
N THR A 20 -9.78 -24.45 4.34
CA THR A 20 -9.87 -23.81 5.66
C THR A 20 -9.90 -22.28 5.51
N ARG A 21 -9.06 -21.71 4.65
CA ARG A 21 -9.01 -20.27 4.42
C ARG A 21 -10.25 -19.73 3.71
N THR A 22 -10.80 -20.45 2.73
CA THR A 22 -12.05 -20.04 2.07
C THR A 22 -13.20 -20.02 3.07
N LYS A 23 -13.31 -21.05 3.92
CA LYS A 23 -14.30 -21.06 5.01
C LYS A 23 -14.13 -19.89 5.98
N ALA A 24 -12.90 -19.52 6.33
CA ALA A 24 -12.65 -18.35 7.17
C ALA A 24 -13.12 -17.07 6.48
N TYR A 25 -12.73 -16.86 5.22
CA TYR A 25 -13.14 -15.71 4.42
C TYR A 25 -14.68 -15.59 4.31
N ASP A 26 -15.38 -16.70 4.05
CA ASP A 26 -16.84 -16.70 3.88
C ASP A 26 -17.60 -16.43 5.19
N LYS A 27 -17.03 -16.80 6.34
CA LYS A 27 -17.65 -16.68 7.67
C LYS A 27 -17.32 -15.39 8.42
N CYS A 28 -16.46 -14.53 7.87
CA CYS A 28 -16.08 -13.26 8.52
C CYS A 28 -17.23 -12.24 8.47
N HIS A 29 -17.87 -11.99 9.62
CA HIS A 29 -18.94 -11.00 9.73
C HIS A 29 -18.48 -9.67 10.34
N GLU A 30 -17.57 -9.70 11.31
CA GLU A 30 -17.02 -8.49 11.92
C GLU A 30 -16.10 -7.76 10.94
N THR A 31 -16.36 -6.48 10.73
CA THR A 31 -15.70 -5.68 9.69
C THR A 31 -14.51 -4.90 10.24
N VAL A 32 -13.51 -4.69 9.39
CA VAL A 32 -12.41 -3.74 9.64
C VAL A 32 -12.33 -2.78 8.45
N ARG A 33 -12.59 -1.49 8.70
CA ARG A 33 -12.53 -0.39 7.74
C ARG A 33 -11.12 0.21 7.71
N ILE A 34 -10.50 0.22 6.54
CA ILE A 34 -9.19 0.87 6.31
C ILE A 34 -9.36 1.94 5.24
N ALA A 35 -9.01 3.19 5.58
CA ALA A 35 -8.93 4.28 4.62
C ALA A 35 -7.64 4.15 3.82
N MET A 36 -7.76 3.91 2.52
CA MET A 36 -6.62 3.93 1.60
C MET A 36 -6.57 5.29 0.89
N VAL A 37 -5.59 6.10 1.29
CA VAL A 37 -5.44 7.48 0.84
C VAL A 37 -4.48 7.52 -0.34
N GLY A 38 -5.01 7.71 -1.55
CA GLY A 38 -4.27 7.49 -2.78
C GLY A 38 -4.62 8.47 -3.90
N LYS A 39 -3.86 8.39 -4.99
CA LYS A 39 -4.06 9.20 -6.20
C LYS A 39 -5.11 8.61 -7.14
N TYR A 40 -5.21 7.28 -7.19
CA TYR A 40 -6.02 6.54 -8.16
C TYR A 40 -7.13 5.73 -7.49
N THR A 41 -8.04 6.39 -6.78
CA THR A 41 -9.14 5.72 -6.06
C THR A 41 -10.17 5.08 -6.97
N GLY A 42 -10.32 5.55 -8.21
CA GLY A 42 -11.21 4.96 -9.22
C GLY A 42 -10.64 3.73 -9.95
N LEU A 43 -9.35 3.41 -9.79
CA LEU A 43 -8.68 2.31 -10.48
C LEU A 43 -8.10 1.33 -9.47
N SER A 44 -8.93 0.40 -8.99
CA SER A 44 -8.53 -0.56 -7.95
C SER A 44 -7.29 -1.40 -8.30
N ASP A 45 -7.06 -1.65 -9.60
CA ASP A 45 -5.89 -2.39 -10.10
C ASP A 45 -4.56 -1.69 -9.81
N ALA A 46 -4.54 -0.35 -9.70
CA ALA A 46 -3.34 0.41 -9.35
C ALA A 46 -2.79 0.04 -7.97
N TYR A 47 -3.62 -0.52 -7.10
CA TYR A 47 -3.29 -0.89 -5.72
C TYR A 47 -3.56 -2.38 -5.42
N LEU A 48 -3.65 -3.23 -6.45
CA LEU A 48 -4.05 -4.63 -6.29
C LEU A 48 -3.16 -5.40 -5.30
N SER A 49 -1.84 -5.21 -5.34
CA SER A 49 -0.90 -5.87 -4.41
C SER A 49 -1.17 -5.46 -2.95
N VAL A 50 -1.40 -4.17 -2.70
CA VAL A 50 -1.72 -3.62 -1.38
C VAL A 50 -3.07 -4.15 -0.88
N LEU A 51 -4.09 -4.17 -1.76
CA LEU A 51 -5.41 -4.74 -1.46
C LEU A 51 -5.32 -6.21 -1.06
N LYS A 52 -4.54 -7.02 -1.80
CA LYS A 52 -4.35 -8.44 -1.45
C LYS A 52 -3.60 -8.60 -0.14
N ALA A 53 -2.61 -7.75 0.14
CA ALA A 53 -1.88 -7.78 1.41
C ALA A 53 -2.78 -7.45 2.62
N LEU A 54 -3.63 -6.42 2.50
CA LEU A 54 -4.66 -6.11 3.50
C LEU A 54 -5.63 -7.28 3.67
N LEU A 55 -6.08 -7.88 2.56
CA LEU A 55 -7.01 -9.02 2.58
C LEU A 55 -6.40 -10.22 3.31
N HIS A 56 -5.14 -10.57 3.02
CA HIS A 56 -4.45 -11.65 3.73
C HIS A 56 -4.41 -11.39 5.25
N ALA A 57 -4.09 -10.16 5.66
CA ALA A 57 -4.04 -9.78 7.07
C ALA A 57 -5.42 -9.79 7.75
N ALA A 58 -6.46 -9.31 7.06
CA ALA A 58 -7.84 -9.31 7.55
C ALA A 58 -8.39 -10.73 7.73
N VAL A 59 -8.19 -11.61 6.74
CA VAL A 59 -8.61 -13.02 6.82
C VAL A 59 -7.89 -13.74 7.95
N ALA A 60 -6.59 -13.50 8.14
CA ALA A 60 -5.83 -14.07 9.26
C ALA A 60 -6.34 -13.63 10.64
N ARG A 61 -7.07 -12.51 10.72
CA ARG A 61 -7.72 -12.00 11.93
C ARG A 61 -9.23 -12.28 12.00
N ASN A 62 -9.76 -13.10 11.10
CA ASN A 62 -11.19 -13.35 10.97
C ASN A 62 -12.03 -12.05 10.86
N ARG A 63 -11.56 -11.12 10.04
CA ARG A 63 -12.23 -9.85 9.76
C ARG A 63 -12.61 -9.72 8.29
N LYS A 64 -13.78 -9.14 8.05
CA LYS A 64 -14.20 -8.70 6.73
C LYS A 64 -13.57 -7.34 6.44
N LEU A 65 -12.61 -7.31 5.52
CA LEU A 65 -11.96 -6.08 5.08
C LEU A 65 -12.95 -5.21 4.32
N LEU A 66 -13.12 -3.96 4.76
CA LEU A 66 -13.74 -2.89 4.01
C LEU A 66 -12.66 -1.83 3.73
N VAL A 67 -12.49 -1.47 2.47
CA VAL A 67 -11.54 -0.44 2.05
C VAL A 67 -12.31 0.79 1.65
N ASP A 68 -12.08 1.87 2.38
CA ASP A 68 -12.61 3.19 2.08
C ASP A 68 -11.59 3.92 1.20
N TRP A 69 -11.95 4.18 -0.05
CA TRP A 69 -11.06 4.83 -1.01
C TRP A 69 -11.13 6.35 -0.82
N VAL A 70 -10.04 6.95 -0.37
CA VAL A 70 -9.99 8.39 -0.10
C VAL A 70 -9.10 9.06 -1.14
N PRO A 71 -9.66 9.84 -2.08
CA PRO A 71 -8.86 10.57 -3.05
C PRO A 71 -8.04 11.62 -2.30
N ALA A 72 -6.72 11.55 -2.42
CA ALA A 72 -5.86 12.42 -1.62
C ALA A 72 -6.09 13.91 -1.94
N GLY A 73 -6.30 14.25 -3.21
CA GLY A 73 -6.62 15.64 -3.61
C GLY A 73 -7.86 16.19 -2.91
N ASP A 74 -8.87 15.36 -2.68
CA ASP A 74 -10.13 15.80 -2.06
C ASP A 74 -9.98 16.13 -0.57
N LEU A 75 -8.88 15.74 0.07
CA LEU A 75 -8.58 16.15 1.45
C LEU A 75 -8.00 17.56 1.55
N GLU A 76 -7.61 18.18 0.43
CA GLU A 76 -6.88 19.45 0.40
C GLU A 76 -7.80 20.67 0.54
N ASP A 77 -7.26 21.75 1.11
CA ASP A 77 -8.02 22.98 1.35
C ASP A 77 -8.53 23.64 0.06
N VAL A 78 -7.86 23.40 -1.07
CA VAL A 78 -8.32 23.86 -2.39
C VAL A 78 -9.67 23.22 -2.73
N THR A 79 -9.80 21.90 -2.56
CA THR A 79 -11.07 21.20 -2.79
C THR A 79 -12.15 21.63 -1.81
N SER A 80 -11.82 22.02 -0.58
CA SER A 80 -12.81 22.57 0.35
C SER A 80 -13.56 23.80 -0.19
N LYS A 81 -12.92 24.54 -1.12
CA LYS A 81 -13.47 25.73 -1.77
C LYS A 81 -14.10 25.40 -3.13
N GLU A 82 -13.46 24.54 -3.92
CA GLU A 82 -13.88 24.21 -5.28
C GLU A 82 -15.00 23.15 -5.33
N ASP A 83 -14.94 22.15 -4.46
CA ASP A 83 -15.95 21.08 -4.33
C ASP A 83 -16.12 20.66 -2.83
N PRO A 84 -16.90 21.44 -2.06
CA PRO A 84 -17.10 21.20 -0.63
C PRO A 84 -17.72 19.83 -0.32
N GLU A 85 -18.52 19.26 -1.22
CA GLU A 85 -19.15 17.96 -1.02
C GLU A 85 -18.14 16.83 -1.18
N ALA A 86 -17.28 16.87 -2.21
CA ALA A 86 -16.17 15.93 -2.35
C ALA A 86 -15.22 16.00 -1.14
N TYR A 87 -14.87 17.21 -0.70
CA TYR A 87 -14.04 17.42 0.50
C TYR A 87 -14.66 16.80 1.75
N LYS A 88 -15.93 17.09 2.01
CA LYS A 88 -16.67 16.55 3.16
C LYS A 88 -16.77 15.03 3.09
N ALA A 89 -17.03 14.46 1.91
CA ALA A 89 -17.10 13.02 1.72
C ALA A 89 -15.74 12.33 2.01
N ALA A 90 -14.64 12.86 1.47
CA ALA A 90 -13.30 12.34 1.68
C ALA A 90 -12.90 12.37 3.17
N TRP A 91 -13.14 13.49 3.85
CA TRP A 91 -12.89 13.60 5.29
C TRP A 91 -13.80 12.71 6.14
N THR A 92 -15.04 12.50 5.71
CA THR A 92 -15.97 11.56 6.37
C THR A 92 -15.43 10.14 6.31
N LEU A 93 -15.02 9.68 5.11
CA LEU A 93 -14.41 8.37 4.92
C LEU A 93 -13.14 8.17 5.77
N LEU A 94 -12.24 9.17 5.75
CA LEU A 94 -11.01 9.13 6.55
C LEU A 94 -11.29 9.01 8.05
N LYS A 95 -12.21 9.84 8.58
CA LYS A 95 -12.57 9.87 10.00
C LYS A 95 -13.38 8.65 10.45
N GLY A 96 -14.07 7.98 9.54
CA GLY A 96 -14.83 6.76 9.82
C GLY A 96 -14.03 5.47 9.79
N ALA A 97 -12.77 5.50 9.35
CA ALA A 97 -11.94 4.31 9.24
C ALA A 97 -11.29 3.92 10.57
N HIS A 98 -11.04 2.62 10.76
CA HIS A 98 -10.30 2.07 11.91
C HIS A 98 -8.78 2.18 11.74
N GLY A 99 -8.31 2.47 10.53
CA GLY A 99 -6.89 2.60 10.22
C GLY A 99 -6.69 3.32 8.89
N VAL A 100 -5.53 3.95 8.74
CA VAL A 100 -5.14 4.73 7.55
C VAL A 100 -3.94 4.06 6.90
N LEU A 101 -4.00 3.88 5.58
CA LEU A 101 -2.89 3.41 4.77
C LEU A 101 -2.59 4.43 3.68
N VAL A 102 -1.33 4.88 3.63
CA VAL A 102 -0.81 5.69 2.52
C VAL A 102 0.15 4.82 1.71
N PRO A 103 -0.21 4.40 0.49
CA PRO A 103 0.62 3.53 -0.32
C PRO A 103 1.76 4.32 -0.99
N GLY A 104 2.60 3.60 -1.72
CA GLY A 104 3.59 4.21 -2.61
C GLY A 104 2.95 5.10 -3.68
N GLY A 105 3.73 6.04 -4.20
CA GLY A 105 3.30 6.96 -5.25
C GLY A 105 4.48 7.68 -5.87
N PHE A 106 4.18 8.61 -6.78
CA PHE A 106 5.18 9.44 -7.45
C PHE A 106 4.53 10.78 -7.84
N GLY A 107 5.35 11.82 -7.88
CA GLY A 107 4.93 13.18 -8.18
C GLY A 107 4.18 13.87 -7.04
N ASP A 108 3.91 15.15 -7.26
CA ASP A 108 3.38 16.14 -6.31
C ASP A 108 1.87 16.01 -6.03
N ARG A 109 1.11 15.44 -6.96
CA ARG A 109 -0.37 15.40 -6.88
C ARG A 109 -0.87 14.66 -5.63
N GLY A 110 -1.71 15.34 -4.86
CA GLY A 110 -2.32 14.79 -3.65
C GLY A 110 -1.32 14.62 -2.51
N VAL A 111 -0.13 15.21 -2.58
CA VAL A 111 0.86 15.13 -1.49
C VAL A 111 0.34 15.83 -0.25
N GLN A 112 -0.26 17.02 -0.37
CA GLN A 112 -0.79 17.75 0.78
C GLN A 112 -1.92 16.97 1.45
N GLY A 113 -2.82 16.38 0.68
CA GLY A 113 -3.86 15.51 1.24
C GLY A 113 -3.34 14.29 1.98
N LYS A 114 -2.27 13.65 1.49
CA LYS A 114 -1.61 12.54 2.21
C LYS A 114 -0.95 13.01 3.52
N ILE A 115 -0.34 14.19 3.53
CA ILE A 115 0.22 14.82 4.74
C ILE A 115 -0.89 15.07 5.76
N LEU A 116 -2.02 15.62 5.33
CA LEU A 116 -3.20 15.84 6.18
C LEU A 116 -3.76 14.53 6.75
N ALA A 117 -3.77 13.45 5.95
CA ALA A 117 -4.20 12.14 6.43
C ALA A 117 -3.23 11.53 7.47
N ALA A 118 -1.92 11.65 7.25
CA ALA A 118 -0.91 11.21 8.22
C ALA A 118 -1.02 12.00 9.53
N LYS A 119 -1.21 13.33 9.44
CA LYS A 119 -1.44 14.22 10.58
C LYS A 119 -2.67 13.81 11.37
N TYR A 120 -3.79 13.62 10.68
CA TYR A 120 -5.04 13.16 11.29
C TYR A 120 -4.83 11.85 12.05
N ALA A 121 -4.16 10.88 11.43
CA ALA A 121 -3.89 9.59 12.06
C ALA A 121 -3.06 9.75 13.34
N ARG A 122 -1.95 10.50 13.27
CA ARG A 122 -1.05 10.79 14.39
C ARG A 122 -1.77 11.47 15.55
N GLU A 123 -2.54 12.52 15.28
CA GLU A 123 -3.18 13.33 16.32
C GLU A 123 -4.39 12.65 16.96
N ASN A 124 -5.03 11.72 16.25
CA ASN A 124 -6.25 11.04 16.71
C ASN A 124 -6.02 9.61 17.19
N ASN A 125 -4.76 9.17 17.25
CA ASN A 125 -4.38 7.80 17.63
C ASN A 125 -5.00 6.73 16.72
N VAL A 126 -5.17 7.04 15.43
CA VAL A 126 -5.70 6.11 14.43
C VAL A 126 -4.53 5.34 13.81
N PRO A 127 -4.53 3.99 13.82
CA PRO A 127 -3.49 3.16 13.26
C PRO A 127 -3.07 3.59 11.84
N TYR A 128 -1.78 3.80 11.63
CA TYR A 128 -1.22 4.31 10.39
C TYR A 128 -0.15 3.36 9.83
N LEU A 129 -0.24 3.08 8.53
CA LEU A 129 0.82 2.43 7.76
C LEU A 129 1.18 3.28 6.52
N GLY A 130 2.41 3.78 6.48
CA GLY A 130 2.98 4.43 5.30
C GLY A 130 3.89 3.47 4.53
N ILE A 131 3.70 3.33 3.22
CA ILE A 131 4.52 2.47 2.36
C ILE A 131 5.26 3.34 1.35
N CYS A 132 6.59 3.22 1.28
CA CYS A 132 7.45 3.95 0.36
C CYS A 132 7.20 5.47 0.50
N LEU A 133 6.53 6.11 -0.47
CA LEU A 133 6.07 7.49 -0.34
C LEU A 133 5.27 7.73 0.96
N GLY A 134 4.46 6.78 1.43
CA GLY A 134 3.75 6.94 2.70
C GLY A 134 4.68 7.15 3.90
N MET A 135 5.82 6.46 3.97
CA MET A 135 6.82 6.70 5.01
C MET A 135 7.40 8.11 4.91
N GLN A 136 7.75 8.55 3.69
CA GLN A 136 8.26 9.89 3.43
C GLN A 136 7.26 10.97 3.85
N ILE A 137 5.98 10.77 3.54
CA ILE A 137 4.89 11.66 3.95
C ILE A 137 4.79 11.75 5.47
N ALA A 138 4.91 10.62 6.19
CA ALA A 138 4.89 10.62 7.65
C ALA A 138 6.04 11.45 8.26
N VAL A 139 7.25 11.36 7.67
CA VAL A 139 8.39 12.17 8.10
C VAL A 139 8.19 13.65 7.80
N ILE A 140 7.70 13.99 6.59
CA ILE A 140 7.39 15.37 6.21
C ILE A 140 6.32 15.97 7.13
N GLU A 141 5.25 15.23 7.40
CA GLU A 141 4.18 15.64 8.31
C GLU A 141 4.73 15.92 9.70
N TYR A 142 5.56 15.03 10.22
CA TYR A 142 6.12 15.17 11.55
C TYR A 142 7.04 16.39 11.66
N ALA A 143 7.89 16.62 10.65
CA ALA A 143 8.72 17.82 10.57
C ALA A 143 7.88 19.11 10.56
N ARG A 144 6.77 19.14 9.80
CA ARG A 144 5.89 20.31 9.74
C ARG A 144 5.13 20.56 11.03
N SER A 145 4.54 19.52 11.60
CA SER A 145 3.59 19.64 12.71
C SER A 145 4.28 19.65 14.08
N VAL A 146 5.36 18.88 14.25
CA VAL A 146 6.02 18.70 15.57
C VAL A 146 7.29 19.54 15.68
N LEU A 147 8.11 19.61 14.62
CA LEU A 147 9.31 20.47 14.62
C LEU A 147 9.01 21.93 14.24
N GLY A 148 7.80 22.23 13.75
CA GLY A 148 7.42 23.58 13.30
C GLY A 148 8.07 24.00 11.98
N LEU A 149 8.69 23.08 11.24
CA LEU A 149 9.29 23.34 9.93
C LEU A 149 8.21 23.31 8.85
N HIS A 150 7.36 24.33 8.80
CA HIS A 150 6.15 24.34 7.99
C HIS A 150 6.37 24.16 6.47
N ASP A 151 7.54 24.56 5.97
CA ASP A 151 7.96 24.38 4.58
C ASP A 151 8.67 23.05 4.31
N ALA A 152 8.83 22.19 5.32
CA ALA A 152 9.51 20.91 5.15
C ALA A 152 8.86 20.07 4.04
N THR A 153 9.64 19.54 3.12
CA THR A 153 9.11 18.80 1.96
C THR A 153 10.16 17.86 1.36
N SER A 154 9.83 17.20 0.26
CA SER A 154 10.76 16.40 -0.53
C SER A 154 11.35 17.22 -1.67
N THR A 155 12.63 17.01 -1.98
CA THR A 155 13.24 17.54 -3.20
C THR A 155 12.66 16.93 -4.48
N GLU A 156 11.81 15.89 -4.37
CA GLU A 156 10.98 15.40 -5.48
C GLU A 156 9.91 16.43 -5.88
N PHE A 157 9.35 17.14 -4.92
CA PHE A 157 8.22 18.07 -5.13
C PHE A 157 8.70 19.52 -5.27
N ASP A 158 9.72 19.88 -4.52
CA ASP A 158 10.34 21.20 -4.54
C ASP A 158 11.87 21.07 -4.45
N PRO A 159 12.58 21.16 -5.59
CA PRO A 159 14.04 21.08 -5.62
C PRO A 159 14.75 22.16 -4.79
N GLU A 160 14.10 23.30 -4.55
CA GLU A 160 14.65 24.46 -3.84
C GLU A 160 14.18 24.52 -2.36
N ALA A 161 13.64 23.41 -1.85
CA ALA A 161 13.15 23.31 -0.48
C ALA A 161 14.24 23.70 0.53
N LYS A 162 13.95 24.68 1.40
CA LYS A 162 14.87 25.14 2.45
C LYS A 162 15.03 24.11 3.57
N ASN A 163 13.97 23.33 3.84
CA ASN A 163 13.96 22.25 4.82
C ASN A 163 13.64 20.91 4.13
N PRO A 164 14.58 20.33 3.36
CA PRO A 164 14.32 19.11 2.61
C PRO A 164 14.35 17.90 3.56
N ALA A 165 13.19 17.46 4.03
CA ALA A 165 13.03 16.28 4.88
C ALA A 165 13.31 14.98 4.13
N VAL A 166 13.14 15.01 2.81
CA VAL A 166 13.39 13.88 1.92
C VAL A 166 14.20 14.38 0.73
N ILE A 167 15.31 13.70 0.42
CA ILE A 167 16.28 14.11 -0.59
C ILE A 167 16.52 12.99 -1.61
N PHE A 168 16.95 13.38 -2.81
CA PHE A 168 17.40 12.43 -3.82
C PHE A 168 18.73 11.81 -3.40
N MET A 169 18.74 10.51 -3.09
CA MET A 169 19.94 9.78 -2.67
C MET A 169 20.06 8.44 -3.43
N PRO A 170 20.35 8.49 -4.74
CA PRO A 170 20.35 7.32 -5.60
C PRO A 170 21.45 6.32 -5.23
N GLU A 171 21.30 5.08 -5.69
CA GLU A 171 22.39 4.12 -5.65
C GLU A 171 23.35 4.37 -6.82
N GLY A 172 24.66 4.37 -6.53
CA GLY A 172 25.68 4.31 -7.57
C GLY A 172 25.70 2.92 -8.18
N SER A 173 25.65 2.83 -9.51
CA SER A 173 25.83 1.57 -10.22
C SER A 173 27.19 1.56 -10.92
N LYS A 174 27.90 0.43 -10.83
CA LYS A 174 29.12 0.17 -11.62
C LYS A 174 28.81 -0.16 -13.08
N THR A 175 27.56 -0.51 -13.40
CA THR A 175 27.12 -0.97 -14.73
C THR A 175 26.22 0.03 -15.46
N HIS A 176 25.62 0.98 -14.74
CA HIS A 176 24.74 2.01 -15.31
C HIS A 176 25.26 3.39 -14.92
N MET A 177 25.55 4.23 -15.91
CA MET A 177 25.92 5.63 -15.66
C MET A 177 24.70 6.44 -15.24
N GLY A 178 24.84 7.25 -14.18
CA GLY A 178 23.76 8.07 -13.60
C GLY A 178 23.25 7.56 -12.24
N GLY A 179 22.43 8.36 -11.56
CA GLY A 179 21.80 7.99 -10.29
C GLY A 179 20.73 6.92 -10.48
N THR A 180 21.04 5.67 -10.09
CA THR A 180 20.10 4.56 -10.28
C THR A 180 19.08 4.46 -9.14
N MET A 181 17.90 3.93 -9.47
CA MET A 181 16.83 3.66 -8.50
C MET A 181 17.23 2.53 -7.55
N ARG A 182 16.97 2.70 -6.24
CA ARG A 182 17.07 1.61 -5.27
C ARG A 182 15.97 0.60 -5.57
N LEU A 183 16.39 -0.54 -6.13
CA LEU A 183 15.50 -1.56 -6.68
C LEU A 183 15.87 -2.96 -6.16
N GLY A 184 14.86 -3.80 -5.98
CA GLY A 184 15.04 -5.22 -5.69
C GLY A 184 15.07 -5.54 -4.20
N SER A 185 15.51 -6.75 -3.85
CA SER A 185 15.62 -7.18 -2.46
C SER A 185 16.79 -6.50 -1.79
N ARG A 186 16.56 -5.81 -0.68
CA ARG A 186 17.61 -5.21 0.15
C ARG A 186 17.39 -5.58 1.61
N ARG A 187 18.49 -5.58 2.35
CA ARG A 187 18.49 -5.89 3.77
C ARG A 187 18.25 -4.63 4.60
N THR A 188 17.35 -4.75 5.56
CA THR A 188 17.08 -3.76 6.60
C THR A 188 17.39 -4.36 7.96
N PHE A 189 18.27 -3.73 8.73
CA PHE A 189 18.63 -4.14 10.09
C PHE A 189 17.74 -3.39 11.09
N PHE A 190 17.31 -4.07 12.14
CA PHE A 190 16.63 -3.43 13.24
C PHE A 190 17.66 -2.85 14.21
N GLU A 191 17.60 -1.53 14.41
CA GLU A 191 18.47 -0.80 15.34
C GLU A 191 17.91 -0.80 16.76
N VAL A 192 16.59 -0.97 16.90
CA VAL A 192 15.88 -0.98 18.18
C VAL A 192 15.21 -2.34 18.37
N ALA A 193 15.75 -3.17 19.25
CA ALA A 193 15.30 -4.57 19.42
C ALA A 193 13.84 -4.71 19.90
N ASP A 194 13.35 -3.75 20.70
CA ASP A 194 12.00 -3.79 21.30
C ASP A 194 10.95 -2.93 20.58
N CYS A 195 11.25 -2.47 19.35
CA CYS A 195 10.30 -1.71 18.54
C CYS A 195 9.11 -2.58 18.05
N LYS A 196 8.02 -1.93 17.62
CA LYS A 196 6.79 -2.64 17.18
C LYS A 196 7.08 -3.51 15.96
N SER A 197 7.88 -3.01 15.01
CA SER A 197 8.25 -3.73 13.80
C SER A 197 9.10 -4.96 14.12
N ALA A 198 10.12 -4.86 14.98
CA ALA A 198 10.92 -6.02 15.37
C ALA A 198 10.05 -7.12 15.99
N LYS A 199 9.10 -6.75 16.88
CA LYS A 199 8.10 -7.67 17.45
C LYS A 199 7.26 -8.36 16.36
N LEU A 200 6.72 -7.59 15.42
CA LEU A 200 5.91 -8.13 14.31
C LEU A 200 6.68 -9.12 13.44
N TYR A 201 7.97 -8.86 13.22
CA TYR A 201 8.86 -9.73 12.44
C TYR A 201 9.50 -10.86 13.28
N GLY A 202 9.13 -11.03 14.55
CA GLY A 202 9.59 -12.13 15.40
C GLY A 202 11.00 -11.94 15.98
N HIS A 203 11.39 -10.69 16.27
CA HIS A 203 12.69 -10.33 16.86
C HIS A 203 13.92 -10.81 16.07
N VAL A 204 13.78 -10.93 14.75
CA VAL A 204 14.92 -11.17 13.86
C VAL A 204 15.84 -9.95 13.83
N LYS A 205 17.14 -10.16 13.57
CA LYS A 205 18.12 -9.06 13.50
C LYS A 205 17.94 -8.17 12.26
N TYR A 206 17.47 -8.77 11.16
CA TYR A 206 17.27 -8.09 9.89
C TYR A 206 16.14 -8.74 9.10
N ILE A 207 15.63 -8.01 8.11
CA ILE A 207 14.67 -8.49 7.12
C ILE A 207 15.18 -8.15 5.72
N ASP A 208 14.83 -8.98 4.74
CA ASP A 208 15.08 -8.69 3.33
C ASP A 208 13.76 -8.35 2.64
N GLU A 209 13.57 -7.10 2.21
CA GLU A 209 12.32 -6.62 1.60
C GLU A 209 12.58 -5.99 0.23
N ARG A 210 11.53 -5.80 -0.58
CA ARG A 210 11.68 -5.28 -1.94
C ARG A 210 11.52 -3.76 -1.97
N HIS A 211 12.46 -3.06 -2.59
CA HIS A 211 12.45 -1.61 -2.76
C HIS A 211 12.24 -1.24 -4.23
N ARG A 212 11.64 -0.05 -4.45
CA ARG A 212 11.49 0.58 -5.76
C ARG A 212 11.28 2.09 -5.58
N HIS A 213 12.34 2.81 -5.22
CA HIS A 213 12.28 4.24 -4.95
C HIS A 213 13.64 4.92 -5.18
N ARG A 214 13.67 6.25 -5.12
CA ARG A 214 14.87 7.08 -5.43
C ARG A 214 15.23 8.09 -4.34
N TYR A 215 14.30 8.35 -3.43
CA TYR A 215 14.38 9.41 -2.45
C TYR A 215 14.42 8.79 -1.06
N GLU A 216 15.22 9.38 -0.19
CA GLU A 216 15.49 8.90 1.15
C GLU A 216 15.24 10.02 2.15
N VAL A 217 14.99 9.69 3.41
CA VAL A 217 14.96 10.69 4.48
C VAL A 217 16.33 11.37 4.55
N ASN A 218 16.33 12.70 4.67
CA ASN A 218 17.56 13.47 4.77
C ASN A 218 18.35 13.10 6.03
N PRO A 219 19.57 12.54 5.91
CA PRO A 219 20.41 12.18 7.06
C PRO A 219 20.65 13.34 8.04
N ASP A 220 20.71 14.58 7.54
CA ASP A 220 20.95 15.78 8.36
C ASP A 220 19.75 16.13 9.25
N MET A 221 18.57 15.56 8.97
CA MET A 221 17.35 15.77 9.75
C MET A 221 17.06 14.65 10.77
N ILE A 222 17.85 13.58 10.78
CA ILE A 222 17.56 12.40 11.61
C ILE A 222 17.62 12.74 13.09
N SER A 223 18.73 13.33 13.55
CA SER A 223 18.91 13.63 14.98
C SER A 223 17.81 14.56 15.53
N GLN A 224 17.39 15.57 14.77
CA GLN A 224 16.31 16.47 15.20
C GLN A 224 14.94 15.77 15.25
N LEU A 225 14.65 14.88 14.29
CA LEU A 225 13.41 14.09 14.27
C LEU A 225 13.36 13.09 15.44
N GLU A 226 14.48 12.41 15.71
CA GLU A 226 14.60 11.47 16.84
C GLU A 226 14.45 12.18 18.18
N ASN A 227 15.09 13.33 18.35
CA ASN A 227 14.97 14.13 19.57
C ASN A 227 13.54 14.63 19.82
N ALA A 228 12.74 14.83 18.77
CA ALA A 228 11.34 15.20 18.90
C ALA A 228 10.40 14.02 19.17
N GLY A 229 10.88 12.78 18.99
CA GLY A 229 10.17 11.55 19.37
C GLY A 229 9.86 10.59 18.21
N LEU A 230 10.26 10.90 16.98
CA LEU A 230 10.10 10.00 15.83
C LEU A 230 11.29 9.03 15.76
N SER A 231 11.07 7.72 15.82
CA SER A 231 12.16 6.75 15.94
C SER A 231 12.45 6.03 14.61
N PHE A 232 13.70 6.06 14.14
CA PHE A 232 14.14 5.29 12.98
C PHE A 232 14.68 3.94 13.40
N VAL A 233 13.78 2.96 13.47
CA VAL A 233 14.06 1.64 14.06
C VAL A 233 14.69 0.65 13.09
N GLY A 234 14.70 0.97 11.79
CA GLY A 234 15.28 0.11 10.75
C GLY A 234 16.16 0.89 9.78
N LYS A 235 17.36 0.38 9.49
CA LYS A 235 18.35 1.02 8.61
C LYS A 235 18.91 0.06 7.56
N ASP A 236 19.46 0.61 6.48
CA ASP A 236 20.19 -0.19 5.49
C ASP A 236 21.57 -0.66 6.00
N GLU A 237 22.23 -1.52 5.22
CA GLU A 237 23.59 -2.02 5.52
C GLU A 237 24.63 -0.91 5.81
N SER A 238 24.44 0.27 5.23
CA SER A 238 25.37 1.38 5.42
C SER A 238 25.05 2.22 6.67
N GLY A 239 23.89 2.02 7.29
CA GLY A 239 23.38 2.84 8.38
C GLY A 239 22.94 4.24 7.97
N LYS A 240 23.04 4.60 6.67
CA LYS A 240 22.73 5.95 6.17
C LYS A 240 21.28 6.12 5.75
N ARG A 241 20.63 5.05 5.28
CA ARG A 241 19.23 5.09 4.85
C ARG A 241 18.33 4.59 5.96
N MET A 242 17.31 5.37 6.28
CA MET A 242 16.26 4.97 7.21
C MET A 242 15.17 4.24 6.44
N GLU A 243 14.92 2.99 6.81
CA GLU A 243 14.02 2.08 6.09
C GLU A 243 12.71 1.81 6.85
N ILE A 244 12.71 2.01 8.17
CA ILE A 244 11.53 1.87 9.03
C ILE A 244 11.50 3.02 10.03
N VAL A 245 10.36 3.71 10.11
CA VAL A 245 10.08 4.77 11.09
C VAL A 245 8.87 4.38 11.94
N GLU A 246 8.94 4.68 13.24
CA GLU A 246 7.86 4.48 14.19
C GLU A 246 7.64 5.74 15.03
N LEU A 247 6.41 5.96 15.49
CA LEU A 247 6.13 6.87 16.60
C LEU A 247 5.84 6.03 17.85
N PRO A 248 6.78 5.91 18.82
CA PRO A 248 6.64 5.01 19.95
C PRO A 248 5.38 5.25 20.80
N SER A 249 5.03 6.52 21.02
CA SER A 249 3.87 6.95 21.81
C SER A 249 2.51 6.66 21.18
N HIS A 250 2.47 6.34 19.88
CA HIS A 250 1.22 6.07 19.15
C HIS A 250 0.92 4.56 19.12
N PRO A 251 -0.37 4.13 19.22
CA PRO A 251 -0.74 2.71 19.25
C PRO A 251 -0.19 1.91 18.07
N TYR A 252 -0.28 2.47 16.86
CA TYR A 252 0.33 1.90 15.66
C TYR A 252 0.60 3.00 14.64
N PHE A 253 1.84 3.47 14.52
CA PHE A 253 2.23 4.44 13.49
C PHE A 253 3.57 4.00 12.94
N ILE A 254 3.52 3.33 11.79
CA ILE A 254 4.69 2.72 11.16
C ILE A 254 4.77 3.23 9.72
N GLY A 255 5.94 3.72 9.33
CA GLY A 255 6.30 3.95 7.94
C GLY A 255 7.40 2.98 7.54
N VAL A 256 7.28 2.36 6.37
CA VAL A 256 8.33 1.53 5.78
C VAL A 256 8.67 2.02 4.40
N GLN A 257 9.96 2.03 4.06
CA GLN A 257 10.44 2.50 2.78
C GLN A 257 10.37 1.42 1.69
N PHE A 258 10.41 0.14 2.08
CA PHE A 258 10.16 -1.00 1.21
C PHE A 258 8.68 -1.21 0.88
N HIS A 259 8.40 -2.18 0.00
CA HIS A 259 7.08 -2.62 -0.42
C HIS A 259 6.70 -3.97 0.23
N PRO A 260 6.15 -3.95 1.47
CA PRO A 260 5.80 -5.17 2.22
C PRO A 260 4.72 -6.03 1.53
N GLU A 261 3.95 -5.45 0.63
CA GLU A 261 2.85 -6.11 -0.06
C GLU A 261 3.33 -7.24 -0.98
N PHE A 262 4.54 -7.14 -1.54
CA PHE A 262 5.07 -8.14 -2.48
C PHE A 262 5.44 -9.47 -1.81
N LYS A 263 5.71 -9.47 -0.50
CA LYS A 263 6.02 -10.67 0.28
C LYS A 263 4.81 -11.23 1.05
N SER A 264 3.66 -10.55 0.99
CA SER A 264 2.43 -11.05 1.61
C SER A 264 1.89 -12.29 0.88
N ARG A 265 1.42 -13.28 1.63
CA ARG A 265 0.79 -14.51 1.11
C ARG A 265 -0.48 -14.83 1.92
N PRO A 266 -1.48 -15.55 1.36
CA PRO A 266 -2.73 -15.82 2.08
C PRO A 266 -2.57 -16.62 3.39
N GLY A 267 -1.50 -17.39 3.57
CA GLY A 267 -1.18 -18.08 4.84
C GLY A 267 -0.03 -17.48 5.63
N LYS A 268 0.60 -16.44 5.09
CA LYS A 268 1.70 -15.72 5.71
C LYS A 268 1.55 -14.24 5.33
N PRO A 269 0.57 -13.55 5.92
CA PRO A 269 0.36 -12.14 5.64
C PRO A 269 1.62 -11.36 6.01
N SER A 270 1.84 -10.24 5.32
CA SER A 270 2.96 -9.36 5.66
C SER A 270 2.81 -8.85 7.10
N PRO A 271 3.89 -8.85 7.91
CA PRO A 271 3.82 -8.49 9.33
C PRO A 271 3.28 -7.08 9.59
N VAL A 272 3.71 -6.07 8.85
CA VAL A 272 3.23 -4.68 9.02
C VAL A 272 1.78 -4.48 8.58
N PHE A 273 1.27 -5.29 7.64
CA PHE A 273 -0.17 -5.29 7.35
C PHE A 273 -0.97 -5.98 8.46
N SER A 274 -0.42 -7.07 9.02
CA SER A 274 -1.03 -7.78 10.15
C SER A 274 -1.11 -6.91 11.40
N GLY A 275 -0.04 -6.15 11.68
CA GLY A 275 0.00 -5.16 12.76
C GLY A 275 -1.04 -4.06 12.58
N LEU A 276 -1.14 -3.50 11.37
CA LEU A 276 -2.15 -2.47 11.07
C LEU A 276 -3.57 -3.00 11.32
N ILE A 277 -3.91 -4.19 10.79
CA ILE A 277 -5.24 -4.78 10.98
C ILE A 277 -5.49 -5.10 12.45
N ALA A 278 -4.51 -5.64 13.16
CA ALA A 278 -4.64 -5.93 14.59
C ALA A 278 -4.96 -4.66 15.40
N ALA A 279 -4.17 -3.61 15.21
CA ALA A 279 -4.39 -2.32 15.87
C ALA A 279 -5.73 -1.67 15.46
N ALA A 280 -6.13 -1.79 14.20
CA ALA A 280 -7.42 -1.30 13.71
C ALA A 280 -8.60 -2.05 14.35
N CYS A 281 -8.47 -3.33 14.66
CA CYS A 281 -9.52 -4.09 15.34
C CYS A 281 -9.74 -3.66 16.81
N GLU A 282 -8.76 -3.01 17.42
CA GLU A 282 -8.83 -2.51 18.80
C GLU A 282 -9.41 -1.09 18.87
N GLN A 283 -9.62 -0.43 17.73
CA GLN A 283 -10.21 0.91 17.67
C GLN A 283 -11.69 0.87 18.00
N LYS A 284 -12.06 1.51 19.11
CA LYS A 284 -13.45 1.67 19.54
C LYS A 284 -14.18 2.87 18.91
N LYS A 285 -13.46 3.72 18.16
CA LYS A 285 -13.92 5.05 17.74
C LYS A 285 -14.55 5.15 16.34
N ALA A 286 -14.64 4.08 15.56
CA ALA A 286 -15.23 4.24 14.23
C ALA A 286 -16.71 4.62 14.32
N ILE A 287 -17.01 5.76 13.72
CA ILE A 287 -18.39 6.18 13.45
C ILE A 287 -18.96 5.19 12.45
N LEU A 288 -20.13 4.64 12.74
CA LEU A 288 -20.86 3.77 11.82
C LEU A 288 -21.26 4.58 10.57
N LEU A 289 -20.40 4.56 9.55
CA LEU A 289 -20.76 5.10 8.24
C LEU A 289 -21.61 4.06 7.47
N PRO A 290 -22.74 4.47 6.88
CA PRO A 290 -23.51 3.59 6.00
C PRO A 290 -22.61 3.13 4.84
N SER A 291 -22.67 1.83 4.54
CA SER A 291 -21.91 1.22 3.45
C SER A 291 -22.52 1.59 2.09
N ASN A 292 -22.39 2.85 1.66
CA ASN A 292 -22.78 3.25 0.32
C ASN A 292 -21.63 2.97 -0.66
N GLY A 293 -21.86 2.06 -1.60
CA GLY A 293 -20.99 1.85 -2.75
C GLY A 293 -19.90 0.79 -2.58
N HIS A 294 -20.24 -0.41 -2.08
CA HIS A 294 -19.41 -1.57 -2.42
C HIS A 294 -19.52 -1.82 -3.92
N ALA A 295 -18.45 -1.58 -4.67
CA ALA A 295 -18.24 -2.31 -5.91
C ALA A 295 -18.17 -3.80 -5.53
N LYS A 296 -19.30 -4.48 -5.61
CA LYS A 296 -19.35 -5.94 -5.53
C LYS A 296 -18.46 -6.47 -6.65
N LEU A 297 -17.35 -7.10 -6.29
CA LEU A 297 -16.72 -8.08 -7.17
C LEU A 297 -17.66 -9.29 -7.25
N THR A 298 -18.66 -9.17 -8.10
CA THR A 298 -19.46 -10.29 -8.60
C THR A 298 -19.41 -10.22 -10.11
N SER A 299 -18.83 -11.27 -10.72
CA SER A 299 -18.97 -11.59 -12.13
C SER A 299 -20.44 -11.47 -12.54
N GLY A 300 -20.77 -10.48 -13.38
CA GLY A 300 -22.14 -10.13 -13.73
C GLY A 300 -22.22 -9.61 -15.16
N ILE A 301 -22.56 -10.55 -16.04
CA ILE A 301 -23.11 -10.47 -17.40
C ILE A 301 -23.72 -9.09 -17.76
N TYR A 302 -23.29 -8.56 -18.90
CA TYR A 302 -23.96 -7.46 -19.60
C TYR A 302 -25.38 -7.88 -19.99
N SER A 303 -26.38 -7.23 -19.41
CA SER A 303 -27.71 -7.09 -19.97
C SER A 303 -27.99 -5.60 -20.08
N GLY A 304 -27.96 -5.07 -21.29
CA GLY A 304 -28.22 -3.65 -21.57
C GLY A 304 -29.69 -3.30 -21.43
N VAL A 305 -29.97 -2.07 -21.00
CA VAL A 305 -31.15 -1.28 -21.39
C VAL A 305 -30.76 0.20 -21.36
N ASN A 306 -31.27 0.92 -22.36
CA ASN A 306 -31.03 2.30 -22.75
C ASN A 306 -31.33 3.38 -21.70
N GLY A 307 -30.60 4.50 -21.85
CA GLY A 307 -31.20 5.84 -21.86
C GLY A 307 -30.94 6.72 -20.64
N HIS A 308 -29.95 7.63 -20.72
CA HIS A 308 -30.20 9.08 -20.79
C HIS A 308 -28.89 9.87 -20.92
N SER A 309 -28.94 10.84 -21.82
CA SER A 309 -27.90 11.78 -22.22
C SER A 309 -27.40 12.67 -21.07
N SER A 310 -26.08 12.83 -20.93
CA SER A 310 -25.49 14.12 -20.56
C SER A 310 -24.09 14.27 -21.16
N ILE A 311 -23.84 15.48 -21.61
CA ILE A 311 -22.87 15.94 -22.61
C ILE A 311 -21.44 15.91 -22.07
N LEU A 312 -20.55 15.14 -22.72
CA LEU A 312 -19.10 15.25 -22.56
C LEU A 312 -18.57 16.32 -23.53
N LYS A 313 -17.95 17.37 -22.98
CA LYS A 313 -17.19 18.37 -23.76
C LYS A 313 -15.86 17.76 -24.21
N SER A 314 -15.63 17.79 -25.52
CA SER A 314 -14.41 17.37 -26.18
C SER A 314 -13.41 18.52 -26.29
N HIS A 315 -12.11 18.21 -26.16
CA HIS A 315 -11.05 18.90 -26.87
C HIS A 315 -9.90 17.94 -27.23
N PRO A 316 -9.17 18.21 -28.33
CA PRO A 316 -8.68 17.16 -29.22
C PRO A 316 -7.16 16.97 -29.15
N ASN A 317 -6.70 15.74 -29.29
CA ASN A 317 -5.55 15.44 -30.15
C ASN A 317 -5.57 13.96 -30.54
N GLY A 318 -5.44 13.74 -31.84
CA GLY A 318 -5.81 12.50 -32.52
C GLY A 318 -4.69 11.50 -32.78
N ASN A 319 -5.15 10.44 -33.46
CA ASN A 319 -4.47 9.33 -34.14
C ASN A 319 -3.85 8.25 -33.23
N GLY A 320 -4.24 6.98 -33.31
CA GLY A 320 -5.25 6.30 -34.12
C GLY A 320 -5.39 4.86 -33.60
N PHE A 321 -6.63 4.42 -33.38
CA PHE A 321 -6.94 3.04 -32.98
C PHE A 321 -6.93 2.14 -34.22
N ILE A 322 -6.01 1.19 -34.27
CA ILE A 322 -6.13 0.00 -35.13
C ILE A 322 -6.93 -1.02 -34.33
N ALA A 323 -8.10 -1.38 -34.85
CA ALA A 323 -8.93 -2.44 -34.29
C ALA A 323 -8.34 -3.81 -34.67
N SER A 324 -8.01 -4.62 -33.67
CA SER A 324 -7.86 -6.07 -33.83
C SER A 324 -8.86 -6.78 -32.94
N ASN A 325 -9.91 -7.30 -33.57
CA ASN A 325 -10.79 -8.31 -32.98
C ASN A 325 -9.97 -9.59 -32.79
N GLY A 326 -9.78 -10.02 -31.55
CA GLY A 326 -9.06 -11.24 -31.22
C GLY A 326 -9.41 -11.72 -29.82
N THR A 327 -10.49 -12.49 -29.72
CA THR A 327 -10.91 -13.19 -28.50
C THR A 327 -9.89 -14.27 -28.17
N LEU A 328 -9.03 -14.04 -27.17
CA LEU A 328 -8.08 -15.04 -26.66
C LEU A 328 -8.55 -15.58 -25.31
N ASN A 329 -9.46 -16.55 -25.37
CA ASN A 329 -9.73 -17.47 -24.27
C ASN A 329 -8.61 -18.54 -24.25
N LEU A 330 -7.67 -18.41 -23.31
CA LEU A 330 -6.70 -19.45 -23.00
C LEU A 330 -6.84 -19.91 -21.54
N TYR A 331 -7.83 -20.76 -21.31
CA TYR A 331 -7.74 -21.83 -20.32
C TYR A 331 -8.01 -23.14 -21.06
N ALA A 332 -6.95 -23.71 -21.64
CA ALA A 332 -7.00 -25.05 -22.19
C ALA A 332 -7.09 -26.06 -21.03
N LYS A 333 -8.24 -26.72 -20.90
CA LYS A 333 -8.37 -27.99 -20.18
C LYS A 333 -7.62 -29.04 -20.99
N GLY A 334 -6.45 -29.46 -20.51
CA GLY A 334 -5.77 -30.63 -21.04
C GLY A 334 -6.47 -31.91 -20.62
N ASN A 335 -7.47 -32.34 -21.39
CA ASN A 335 -7.92 -33.73 -21.38
C ASN A 335 -7.23 -34.43 -22.56
N GLY A 336 -6.14 -35.15 -22.28
CA GLY A 336 -5.54 -36.07 -23.25
C GLY A 336 -6.46 -37.28 -23.40
N VAL A 337 -7.08 -37.41 -24.57
CA VAL A 337 -7.69 -38.66 -25.03
C VAL A 337 -6.61 -39.38 -25.83
N CYS A 338 -6.18 -40.55 -25.35
CA CYS A 338 -5.37 -41.49 -26.11
C CYS A 338 -6.19 -41.97 -27.32
N VAL A 339 -5.57 -41.97 -28.50
CA VAL A 339 -6.09 -42.68 -29.67
C VAL A 339 -4.97 -43.59 -30.17
N ASP A 340 -5.20 -44.89 -30.00
CA ASP A 340 -4.47 -45.97 -30.64
C ASP A 340 -4.55 -45.83 -32.17
N GLY A 341 -3.48 -46.14 -32.90
CA GLY A 341 -3.59 -46.29 -34.36
C GLY A 341 -2.29 -46.22 -35.16
N SER A 342 -1.55 -47.33 -35.13
CA SER A 342 -0.98 -48.03 -36.30
C SER A 342 0.07 -47.38 -37.23
N CYS A 343 1.18 -48.12 -37.33
CA CYS A 343 2.30 -48.13 -38.28
C CYS A 343 3.44 -47.14 -38.06
#